data_AF-A0A363TLS5-F1
#
_entry.id   AF-A0A363TLS5-F1
#
_cell.length_a   1.000
_cell.length_b   1.000
_cell.length_c   1.000
_cell.angle_alpha   90.00
_cell.angle_beta   90.00
_cell.angle_gamma   90.00
#
_symmetry.space_group_name_H-M   'P 1'
#
loop_
_entity.id
_entity.type
_entity.pdbx_description
1 polymer ?
#
loop_
_entity_poly.entity_id
_entity_poly.type
_entity_poly.pdbx_seq_one_letter_code
_entity_poly.pdbx_strand_id
1 'polypeptide(L)'
;MKPDEELDQYPILHKGKVYNLLTSLDMTFVEVRAMLDWLEERGAFSATSDDEFMGPGKLFSCRVQGVTFDVDVRGYEVVVLRRSS
;
A
#
# COMPACT_ATOMS: atom_id res chain seq x y z
N MET A 1 -11.52 13.22 -7.17
CA MET A 1 -11.26 12.52 -5.90
C MET A 1 -12.16 13.19 -4.87
N LYS A 2 -13.15 12.51 -4.31
CA LYS A 2 -13.99 13.13 -3.28
C LYS A 2 -13.14 13.28 -2.01
N PRO A 3 -13.27 14.38 -1.25
CA PRO A 3 -12.30 14.72 -0.20
C PRO A 3 -12.41 13.86 1.07
N ASP A 4 -13.49 13.07 1.22
CA ASP A 4 -13.89 12.49 2.50
C ASP A 4 -14.33 11.02 2.40
N GLU A 5 -13.64 10.18 1.61
CA GLU A 5 -13.75 8.73 1.87
C GLU A 5 -12.92 8.45 3.13
N GLU A 6 -13.60 8.27 4.26
CA GLU A 6 -12.98 7.72 5.47
C GLU A 6 -12.32 6.39 5.10
N LEU A 7 -11.00 6.35 5.22
CA LEU A 7 -10.23 5.13 5.04
C LEU A 7 -10.21 4.39 6.35
N ASP A 8 -10.64 3.14 6.34
CA ASP A 8 -10.47 2.26 7.48
C ASP A 8 -8.99 1.86 7.59
N GLN A 9 -8.51 1.76 8.83
CA GLN A 9 -7.16 1.31 9.14
C GLN A 9 -7.19 -0.15 9.60
N TYR A 10 -6.42 -0.98 8.89
CA TYR A 10 -6.25 -2.40 9.18
C TYR A 10 -4.78 -2.71 9.50
N PRO A 11 -4.42 -2.95 10.77
CA PRO A 11 -3.09 -3.44 11.13
C PRO A 11 -2.89 -4.89 10.68
N ILE A 12 -1.79 -5.17 9.97
CA ILE A 12 -1.51 -6.47 9.37
C ILE A 12 -0.08 -6.90 9.72
N LEU A 13 0.05 -8.03 10.39
CA LEU A 13 1.34 -8.70 10.59
C LEU A 13 1.66 -9.56 9.36
N HIS A 14 2.75 -9.22 8.66
CA HIS A 14 3.23 -9.99 7.51
C HIS A 14 4.76 -10.06 7.52
N LYS A 15 5.32 -11.26 7.34
CA LYS A 15 6.79 -11.51 7.34
C LYS A 15 7.57 -10.84 8.50
N GLY A 16 6.97 -10.80 9.69
CA GLY A 16 7.60 -10.24 10.88
C GLY A 16 7.57 -8.71 10.99
N LYS A 17 6.85 -8.02 10.09
CA LYS A 17 6.64 -6.57 10.10
C LYS A 17 5.14 -6.27 10.26
N VAL A 18 4.83 -5.16 10.93
CA VAL A 18 3.46 -4.67 11.08
C VAL A 18 3.24 -3.55 10.07
N TYR A 19 2.27 -3.75 9.18
CA TYR A 19 1.83 -2.78 8.19
C TYR A 19 0.49 -2.19 8.64
N ASN A 20 0.27 -0.91 8.34
CA ASN A 20 -1.04 -0.29 8.49
C ASN A 20 -1.63 -0.08 7.10
N LEU A 21 -2.58 -0.94 6.72
CA LEU A 21 -3.30 -0.79 5.46
C LEU A 21 -4.44 0.20 5.66
N LEU A 22 -4.47 1.27 4.86
CA LEU A 22 -5.54 2.26 4.86
C LEU A 22 -6.34 2.14 3.56
N THR A 23 -7.60 1.72 3.65
CA THR A 23 -8.46 1.56 2.47
C THR A 23 -9.94 1.54 2.83
N SER A 24 -10.78 2.04 1.93
CA SER A 24 -12.24 1.86 1.92
C SER A 24 -12.68 0.68 1.04
N LEU A 25 -11.73 0.02 0.38
CA LEU A 25 -11.99 -1.03 -0.62
C LEU A 25 -12.07 -2.40 0.04
N ASP A 26 -13.02 -3.22 -0.41
CA ASP A 26 -13.05 -4.63 -0.05
C ASP A 26 -11.90 -5.36 -0.77
N MET A 27 -10.97 -5.89 0.03
CA MET A 27 -9.77 -6.59 -0.43
C MET A 27 -9.68 -7.95 0.24
N THR A 28 -9.41 -8.98 -0.55
CA THR A 28 -9.16 -10.30 -0.01
C THR A 28 -7.80 -10.38 0.68
N PHE A 29 -7.68 -11.26 1.68
CA PHE A 29 -6.39 -11.53 2.34
C PHE A 29 -5.28 -11.90 1.35
N VAL A 30 -5.63 -12.58 0.27
CA VAL A 30 -4.68 -13.02 -0.76
C VAL A 30 -4.14 -11.83 -1.54
N GLU A 31 -5.02 -10.91 -1.96
CA GLU A 31 -4.62 -9.67 -2.62
C GLU A 31 -3.72 -8.82 -1.73
N VAL A 32 -4.09 -8.65 -0.46
CA VAL A 32 -3.30 -7.86 0.50
C VAL A 32 -1.89 -8.44 0.67
N ARG A 33 -1.76 -9.75 0.90
CA ARG A 33 -0.45 -10.39 1.05
C ARG A 33 0.39 -10.29 -0.21
N ALA A 34 -0.20 -10.58 -1.37
CA ALA A 34 0.50 -10.50 -2.65
C ALA A 34 0.96 -9.07 -2.95
N MET A 35 0.14 -8.06 -2.61
CA MET A 35 0.50 -6.65 -2.76
C MET A 35 1.67 -6.28 -1.83
N LEU A 36 1.64 -6.68 -0.56
CA LEU A 36 2.73 -6.41 0.38
C LEU A 36 4.03 -7.09 -0.05
N ASP A 37 3.97 -8.33 -0.54
CA ASP A 37 5.12 -9.04 -1.10
C ASP A 37 5.71 -8.29 -2.31
N TRP A 38 4.85 -7.89 -3.24
CA TRP A 38 5.27 -7.16 -4.45
C TRP A 38 5.94 -5.82 -4.13
N LEU A 39 5.43 -5.10 -3.11
CA LEU A 39 6.01 -3.85 -2.62
C LEU A 39 7.34 -4.07 -1.90
N GLU A 40 7.46 -5.12 -1.09
CA GLU A 40 8.69 -5.46 -0.38
C GLU A 40 9.83 -5.79 -1.34
N GLU A 41 9.55 -6.58 -2.38
CA GLU A 41 10.52 -6.93 -3.44
C GLU A 41 11.09 -5.71 -4.16
N ARG A 42 10.40 -4.57 -4.12
CA ARG A 42 10.81 -3.31 -4.75
C ARG A 42 11.40 -2.30 -3.77
N GLY A 43 11.59 -2.70 -2.51
CA GLY A 43 12.11 -1.82 -1.48
C GLY A 43 11.17 -0.64 -1.15
N ALA A 44 9.86 -0.79 -1.36
CA ALA A 44 8.88 0.28 -1.16
C ALA A 44 8.88 0.84 0.28
N PHE A 45 9.24 0.00 1.25
CA PHE A 45 9.22 0.32 2.69
C PHE A 45 10.56 0.87 3.23
N SER A 46 11.60 0.94 2.40
CA SER A 46 12.90 1.47 2.81
C SER A 46 12.88 2.99 2.76
N ALA A 47 13.40 3.65 3.81
CA ALA A 47 13.63 5.09 3.76
C ALA A 47 14.72 5.41 2.73
N THR A 48 14.41 6.31 1.79
CA THR A 48 15.32 6.79 0.76
C THR A 48 15.51 8.29 0.91
N SER A 49 16.64 8.82 0.44
CA SER A 49 16.91 10.27 0.44
C SER A 49 15.83 11.09 -0.27
N ASP A 50 15.14 10.48 -1.24
CA ASP A 50 14.01 11.09 -1.96
C ASP A 50 12.77 11.32 -1.06
N ASP A 51 12.64 10.56 0.05
CA ASP A 51 11.53 10.72 1.01
C ASP A 51 11.64 12.01 1.81
N GLU A 52 12.85 12.52 1.97
CA GLU A 52 13.12 13.81 2.60
C GLU A 52 12.80 14.98 1.66
N PHE A 53 12.76 14.75 0.35
CA PHE A 53 12.67 15.80 -0.67
C PHE A 53 11.31 15.86 -1.39
N MET A 54 10.67 14.72 -1.67
CA MET A 54 9.41 14.65 -2.43
C MET A 54 8.14 14.60 -1.55
N GLY A 55 8.29 14.58 -0.23
CA GLY A 55 7.20 14.37 0.71
C GLY A 55 7.03 12.88 1.05
N PRO A 56 6.17 12.56 2.04
CA PRO A 56 6.27 11.31 2.80
C PRO A 56 5.86 10.03 2.06
N GLY A 57 5.40 10.11 0.80
CA GLY A 57 4.70 9.01 0.12
C GLY A 57 5.26 8.61 -1.25
N LYS A 58 5.40 7.31 -1.46
CA LYS A 58 5.83 6.68 -2.72
C LYS A 58 4.63 6.05 -3.43
N LEU A 59 4.35 6.49 -4.65
CA LEU A 59 3.29 5.90 -5.47
C LEU A 59 3.79 4.68 -6.22
N PHE A 60 3.05 3.58 -6.12
CA PHE A 60 3.26 2.36 -6.89
C PHE A 60 1.98 1.93 -7.58
N SER A 61 2.12 1.38 -8.79
CA SER A 61 1.05 0.62 -9.45
C SER A 61 1.43 -0.87 -9.42
N CYS A 62 0.80 -1.59 -8.50
CA CYS A 62 1.07 -2.99 -8.19
C CYS A 62 0.08 -3.88 -8.95
N ARG A 63 0.59 -4.84 -9.72
CA ARG A 63 -0.25 -5.83 -10.42
C ARG A 63 -0.04 -7.21 -9.83
N VAL A 64 -1.07 -7.72 -9.14
CA VAL A 64 -1.05 -9.04 -8.48
C VAL A 64 -2.33 -9.79 -8.79
N GLN A 65 -2.20 -11.07 -9.17
CA GLN A 65 -3.34 -11.97 -9.42
C GLN A 65 -4.40 -11.43 -10.39
N GLY A 66 -3.96 -10.68 -11.40
CA GLY A 66 -4.86 -10.08 -12.39
C GLY A 66 -5.49 -8.75 -11.97
N VAL A 67 -5.32 -8.33 -10.71
CA VAL A 67 -5.81 -7.06 -10.17
C VAL A 67 -4.67 -6.04 -10.14
N THR A 68 -4.98 -4.79 -10.45
CA THR A 68 -4.06 -3.65 -10.36
C THR A 68 -4.48 -2.75 -9.21
N PHE A 69 -3.52 -2.39 -8.37
CA PHE A 69 -3.67 -1.50 -7.23
C PHE A 69 -2.80 -0.27 -7.42
N ASP A 70 -3.37 0.91 -7.24
CA ASP A 70 -2.57 2.13 -7.08
C ASP A 70 -2.46 2.41 -5.58
N VAL A 71 -1.23 2.45 -5.08
CA VAL A 71 -0.93 2.55 -3.66
C VAL A 71 0.06 3.67 -3.37
N ASP A 72 -0.17 4.38 -2.26
CA ASP A 72 0.76 5.34 -1.68
C ASP A 72 1.38 4.72 -0.41
N VAL A 73 2.71 4.57 -0.41
CA VAL A 73 3.46 3.93 0.67
C VAL A 73 4.24 4.99 1.46
N ARG A 74 4.00 5.04 2.78
CA ARG A 74 4.62 5.98 3.72
C ARG A 74 5.23 5.22 4.88
N GLY A 75 6.49 4.82 4.75
CA GLY A 75 7.09 3.87 5.70
C GLY A 75 6.31 2.55 5.68
N TYR A 76 5.69 2.16 6.80
CA TYR A 76 4.84 0.94 6.89
C TYR A 76 3.34 1.21 6.76
N GLU A 77 2.94 2.45 6.47
CA GLU A 77 1.57 2.78 6.08
C GLU A 77 1.40 2.56 4.57
N VAL A 78 0.35 1.84 4.21
CA VAL A 78 0.02 1.52 2.81
C VAL A 78 -1.39 2.01 2.54
N VAL A 79 -1.52 3.08 1.78
CA VAL A 79 -2.81 3.66 1.40
C VAL A 79 -3.20 3.10 0.04
N VAL A 80 -4.31 2.38 -0.03
CA VAL A 80 -4.81 1.85 -1.31
C VAL A 80 -5.80 2.84 -1.91
N LEU A 81 -5.37 3.51 -2.97
CA LEU A 81 -6.11 4.59 -3.63
C LEU A 81 -7.10 4.05 -4.67
N ARG A 82 -6.73 2.95 -5.33
CA ARG A 82 -7.53 2.36 -6.40
C ARG A 82 -7.30 0.86 -6.49
N ARG A 83 -8.36 0.14 -6.87
CA ARG A 83 -8.34 -1.26 -7.30
C ARG A 83 -9.05 -1.38 -8.66
N SER A 84 -8.46 -2.11 -9.60
CA SER A 84 -9.07 -2.45 -10.89
C SER A 84 -8.76 -3.88 -11.31
N SER A 85 -9.74 -4.56 -11.92
CA SER A 85 -9.64 -5.93 -12.45
C SER A 85 -9.89 -5.93 -13.95
#